data_AF-A0A5T0IDS2-F1
#
_entry.id   AF-A0A5T0IDS2-F1
#
_cell.length_a   1.000
_cell.length_b   1.000
_cell.length_c   1.000
_cell.angle_alpha   90.00
_cell.angle_beta   90.00
_cell.angle_gamma   90.00
#
_symmetry.space_group_name_H-M   'P 1'
#
loop_
_entity.id
_entity.type
_entity.pdbx_description
1 polymer ?
#
loop_
_entity_poly.entity_id
_entity_poly.type
_entity_poly.pdbx_seq_one_letter_code
_entity_poly.pdbx_strand_id
1 'polypeptide(L)'
;SIFQSEKFALLRLKIEKLSNLKSDLYELETNLDTVIFDTFKEFKMSEILNSLNINGAFFEFLNDKLKHYEKNQKSKLESLEKVLQSLKNQDANILNSFEENLEKIEKLKQLEMGLLNAD
;
A
#
# COMPACT_ATOMS: atom_id res chain seq x y z
N SER A 1 6.42 31.68 13.63
CA SER A 1 5.27 30.86 14.11
C SER A 1 4.04 31.17 13.27
N ILE A 2 3.17 30.18 12.97
CA ILE A 2 1.87 30.39 12.28
C ILE A 2 1.00 31.45 12.99
N PHE A 3 1.21 31.66 14.29
CA PHE A 3 0.51 32.64 15.13
C PHE A 3 1.18 34.03 15.23
N GLN A 4 2.26 34.28 14.48
CA GLN A 4 3.02 35.55 14.50
C GLN A 4 2.87 36.38 13.22
N SER A 5 1.85 36.09 12.39
CA SER A 5 1.63 36.79 11.13
C SER A 5 0.94 38.16 11.33
N GLU A 6 1.13 39.07 10.37
CA GLU A 6 0.45 40.37 10.30
C GLU A 6 -1.08 40.28 10.47
N LYS A 7 -1.67 39.13 10.11
CA LYS A 7 -3.09 38.84 10.30
C LYS A 7 -3.51 38.76 11.76
N PHE A 8 -2.67 38.24 12.66
CA PHE A 8 -2.94 38.25 14.11
C PHE A 8 -2.79 39.64 14.72
N ALA A 9 -1.83 40.44 14.23
CA ALA A 9 -1.72 41.84 14.61
C ALA A 9 -2.95 42.64 14.17
N LEU A 10 -3.46 42.37 12.96
CA LEU A 10 -4.69 42.98 12.45
C LEU A 10 -5.93 42.55 13.25
N LEU A 11 -6.06 41.28 13.61
CA LEU A 11 -7.13 40.79 14.49
C LEU A 11 -7.14 41.53 15.82
N ARG A 12 -5.96 41.65 16.44
CA ARG A 12 -5.79 42.37 17.71
C ARG A 12 -6.23 43.83 17.59
N LEU A 13 -5.81 44.52 16.52
CA LEU A 13 -6.23 45.91 16.26
C LEU A 13 -7.74 46.04 16.03
N LYS A 14 -8.37 45.07 15.35
CA LYS A 14 -9.83 45.06 15.15
C LYS A 14 -10.58 44.87 16.48
N ILE A 15 -10.11 43.97 17.34
CA ILE A 15 -10.69 43.75 18.68
C ILE A 15 -10.50 44.98 19.58
N GLU A 16 -9.30 45.57 19.60
CA GLU A 16 -9.02 46.80 20.35
C GLU A 16 -9.90 47.98 19.90
N LYS A 17 -10.22 48.07 18.59
CA LYS A 17 -11.18 49.06 18.09
C LYS A 17 -12.60 48.80 18.57
N LEU A 18 -13.05 47.54 18.60
CA LEU A 18 -14.38 47.18 19.11
C LEU A 18 -14.53 47.51 20.60
N SER A 19 -13.50 47.25 21.41
CA SER A 19 -13.50 47.57 22.84
C SER A 19 -13.58 49.08 23.14
N ASN A 20 -13.25 49.92 22.17
CA ASN A 20 -13.29 51.39 22.29
C ASN A 20 -14.59 52.00 21.74
N LEU A 21 -15.50 51.20 21.15
CA LEU A 21 -16.82 51.67 20.73
C LEU A 21 -17.76 51.69 21.93
N LYS A 22 -18.57 52.75 22.05
CA LYS A 22 -19.72 52.78 22.97
C LYS A 22 -20.86 51.95 22.38
N SER A 23 -20.74 50.64 22.48
CA SER A 23 -21.76 49.67 22.11
C SER A 23 -22.35 49.01 23.36
N ASP A 24 -23.60 48.56 23.28
CA ASP A 24 -24.14 47.68 24.31
C ASP A 24 -23.50 46.28 24.25
N LEU A 25 -23.70 45.48 25.29
CA LEU A 25 -23.04 44.19 25.43
C LEU A 25 -23.40 43.21 24.30
N TYR A 26 -24.64 43.27 23.82
CA TYR A 26 -25.17 42.35 22.81
C TYR A 26 -24.64 42.69 21.42
N GLU A 27 -24.58 43.99 21.10
CA GLU A 27 -23.94 44.49 19.89
C GLU A 27 -22.43 44.21 19.88
N LEU A 28 -21.77 44.33 21.04
CA LEU A 28 -20.36 44.00 21.18
C LEU A 28 -20.09 42.50 20.94
N GLU A 29 -20.92 41.61 21.51
CA GLU A 29 -20.84 40.16 21.31
C GLU A 29 -21.01 39.79 19.83
N THR A 30 -22.05 40.32 19.18
CA THR A 30 -22.33 40.07 17.76
C THR A 30 -21.17 40.55 16.87
N ASN A 31 -20.61 41.72 17.17
CA ASN A 31 -19.49 42.28 16.41
C ASN A 31 -18.19 41.52 16.63
N LEU A 32 -17.93 41.06 17.85
CA LEU A 32 -16.78 40.21 18.17
C LEU A 32 -16.86 38.88 17.42
N ASP A 33 -18.01 38.21 17.45
CA ASP A 33 -18.22 36.96 16.73
C ASP A 33 -17.98 37.13 15.23
N THR A 34 -18.49 38.22 14.65
CA THR A 34 -18.31 38.53 13.23
C THR A 34 -16.83 38.76 12.90
N VAL A 35 -16.14 39.60 13.68
CA VAL A 35 -14.71 39.91 13.47
C VAL A 35 -13.84 38.67 13.61
N ILE A 36 -14.11 37.83 14.62
CA ILE A 36 -13.41 36.57 14.82
C ILE A 36 -13.68 35.66 13.62
N PHE A 37 -14.93 35.39 13.29
CA PHE A 37 -15.29 34.44 12.23
C PHE A 37 -14.72 34.82 10.87
N ASP A 38 -14.80 36.09 10.48
CA ASP A 38 -14.25 36.55 9.20
C ASP A 38 -12.73 36.50 9.18
N THR A 39 -12.08 36.81 10.30
CA THR A 39 -10.62 36.70 10.38
C THR A 39 -10.17 35.22 10.34
N PHE A 40 -10.92 34.30 10.93
CA PHE A 40 -10.67 32.85 10.82
C PHE A 40 -10.86 32.31 9.40
N LYS A 41 -11.80 32.84 8.61
CA LYS A 41 -11.89 32.54 7.17
C LYS A 41 -10.63 33.00 6.42
N GLU A 42 -10.14 34.21 6.70
CA GLU A 42 -8.93 34.78 6.07
C GLU A 42 -7.65 34.02 6.42
N PHE A 43 -7.60 33.34 7.56
CA PHE A 43 -6.49 32.46 7.94
C PHE A 43 -6.39 31.22 7.05
N LYS A 44 -7.44 30.89 6.28
CA LYS A 44 -7.47 29.73 5.39
C LYS A 44 -6.98 28.46 6.10
N MET A 45 -7.59 28.17 7.25
CA MET A 45 -7.18 27.05 8.12
C MET A 45 -7.06 25.72 7.38
N SER A 46 -7.90 25.46 6.36
CA SER A 46 -7.79 24.28 5.51
C SER A 46 -6.48 24.22 4.72
N GLU A 47 -5.97 25.34 4.22
CA GLU A 47 -4.66 25.40 3.54
C GLU A 47 -3.50 25.20 4.54
N ILE A 48 -3.63 25.74 5.76
CA ILE A 48 -2.66 25.50 6.84
C ILE A 48 -2.65 24.02 7.23
N LEU A 49 -3.82 23.40 7.39
CA LEU A 49 -3.95 21.97 7.69
C LEU A 49 -3.41 21.09 6.55
N ASN A 50 -3.65 21.47 5.29
CA ASN A 50 -3.10 20.77 4.12
C ASN A 50 -1.56 20.92 4.03
N SER A 51 -1.01 22.08 4.41
CA SER A 51 0.44 22.32 4.40
C SER A 51 1.19 21.68 5.57
N LEU A 52 0.50 21.33 6.65
CA LEU A 52 1.08 20.61 7.79
C LEU A 52 1.47 19.16 7.47
N ASN A 53 1.26 18.68 6.23
CA ASN A 53 1.64 17.35 5.74
C ASN A 53 1.26 16.19 6.69
N ILE A 54 0.16 16.36 7.44
CA ILE A 54 -0.27 15.44 8.50
C ILE A 54 -0.49 14.02 7.93
N ASN A 55 -0.90 13.94 6.67
CA ASN A 55 -1.13 12.68 5.97
C ASN A 55 0.10 12.17 5.19
N GLY A 56 1.14 12.99 4.98
CA GLY A 56 2.30 12.60 4.18
C GLY A 56 3.06 11.43 4.78
N ALA A 57 3.36 11.50 6.08
CA ALA A 57 4.03 10.41 6.79
C ALA A 57 3.20 9.10 6.78
N PHE A 58 1.87 9.22 6.86
CA PHE A 58 0.97 8.07 6.76
C PHE A 58 0.98 7.46 5.35
N PHE A 59 0.95 8.29 4.30
CA PHE A 59 1.03 7.81 2.91
C PHE A 59 2.40 7.21 2.58
N GLU A 60 3.50 7.77 3.08
CA GLU A 60 4.84 7.19 2.96
C GLU A 60 4.91 5.82 3.63
N PHE A 61 4.44 5.73 4.89
CA PHE A 61 4.35 4.46 5.61
C PHE A 61 3.50 3.42 4.86
N LEU A 62 2.33 3.83 4.37
CA LEU A 62 1.43 2.96 3.62
C LEU A 62 2.11 2.45 2.34
N ASN A 63 2.78 3.33 1.60
CA ASN A 63 3.48 3.00 0.37
C ASN A 63 4.64 2.01 0.62
N ASP A 64 5.41 2.21 1.68
CA ASP A 64 6.49 1.29 2.07
C ASP A 64 5.94 -0.08 2.47
N LYS A 65 4.81 -0.13 3.19
CA LYS A 65 4.14 -1.40 3.50
C LYS A 65 3.65 -2.10 2.23
N LEU A 66 3.05 -1.38 1.29
CA LEU A 66 2.58 -1.95 0.02
C LEU A 66 3.74 -2.56 -0.78
N LYS A 67 4.85 -1.84 -0.95
CA LYS A 67 6.06 -2.34 -1.62
C LYS A 67 6.63 -3.59 -0.96
N HIS A 68 6.65 -3.63 0.38
CA HIS A 68 7.12 -4.81 1.11
C HIS A 68 6.22 -6.03 0.86
N TYR A 69 4.89 -5.84 0.89
CA TYR A 69 3.95 -6.92 0.59
C TYR A 69 4.10 -7.42 -0.85
N GLU A 70 4.21 -6.52 -1.82
CA GLU A 70 4.40 -6.88 -3.23
C GLU A 70 5.67 -7.74 -3.43
N LYS A 71 6.79 -7.33 -2.83
CA LYS A 71 8.04 -8.09 -2.87
C LYS A 71 7.87 -9.51 -2.30
N ASN A 72 7.19 -9.63 -1.16
CA ASN A 72 6.94 -10.93 -0.53
C ASN A 72 6.05 -11.83 -1.40
N GLN A 73 5.01 -11.28 -2.04
CA GLN A 73 4.15 -12.06 -2.91
C GLN A 73 4.90 -12.53 -4.17
N LYS A 74 5.74 -11.68 -4.75
CA LYS A 74 6.56 -12.06 -5.91
C LYS A 74 7.53 -13.19 -5.57
N SER A 75 8.19 -13.13 -4.42
CA SER A 75 9.09 -14.20 -3.97
C SER A 75 8.36 -15.53 -3.72
N LYS A 76 7.13 -15.48 -3.18
CA LYS A 76 6.28 -16.67 -3.03
C LYS A 76 5.88 -17.25 -4.37
N LEU A 77 5.51 -16.41 -5.33
CA LEU A 77 5.17 -16.83 -6.69
C LEU A 77 6.35 -17.53 -7.37
N GLU A 78 7.53 -16.91 -7.36
CA GLU A 78 8.76 -17.51 -7.92
C GLU A 78 9.09 -18.86 -7.27
N SER A 79 8.82 -19.01 -5.97
CA SER A 79 9.01 -20.27 -5.25
C SER A 79 8.01 -21.34 -5.71
N LEU A 80 6.73 -20.98 -5.87
CA LEU A 80 5.69 -21.87 -6.38
C LEU A 80 5.97 -22.31 -7.82
N GLU A 81 6.44 -21.41 -8.68
CA GLU A 81 6.82 -21.71 -10.05
C GLU A 81 7.97 -22.73 -10.12
N LYS A 82 8.98 -22.59 -9.25
CA LYS A 82 10.07 -23.56 -9.13
C LYS A 82 9.58 -24.94 -8.71
N VAL A 83 8.67 -25.00 -7.73
CA VAL A 83 8.07 -26.27 -7.28
C VAL A 83 7.27 -26.92 -8.41
N LEU A 84 6.46 -26.15 -9.14
CA LEU A 84 5.70 -26.63 -10.30
C LEU A 84 6.61 -27.20 -11.39
N GLN A 85 7.72 -26.53 -11.69
CA GLN A 85 8.70 -27.04 -12.66
C GLN A 85 9.37 -28.33 -12.18
N SER A 86 9.73 -28.41 -10.90
CA SER A 86 10.30 -29.62 -10.32
C SER A 86 9.34 -30.81 -10.45
N LEU A 87 8.05 -30.61 -10.18
CA LEU A 87 7.04 -31.66 -10.30
C LEU A 87 6.89 -32.13 -11.75
N LYS A 88 6.79 -31.20 -12.71
CA LYS A 88 6.73 -31.55 -14.14
C LYS A 88 7.94 -32.37 -14.60
N ASN A 89 9.14 -32.02 -14.12
CA ASN A 89 10.35 -32.76 -14.44
C ASN A 89 10.37 -34.16 -13.80
N GLN A 90 9.81 -34.32 -12.60
CA GLN A 90 9.66 -35.63 -11.95
C GLN A 90 8.67 -36.52 -12.72
N ASP A 91 7.53 -35.98 -13.13
CA ASP A 91 6.54 -36.73 -13.92
C ASP A 91 7.14 -37.24 -15.25
N ALA A 92 7.91 -36.38 -15.94
CA ALA A 92 8.61 -36.78 -17.17
C ALA A 92 9.64 -37.89 -16.94
N ASN A 93 10.41 -37.84 -15.85
CA ASN A 93 11.37 -38.88 -15.50
C ASN A 93 10.70 -40.23 -15.17
N ILE A 94 9.55 -40.20 -14.49
CA ILE A 94 8.78 -41.41 -14.18
C ILE A 94 8.25 -42.04 -15.45
N LEU A 95 7.70 -41.24 -16.38
CA LEU A 95 7.17 -41.74 -17.65
C LEU A 95 8.25 -42.42 -18.50
N ASN A 96 9.41 -41.76 -18.63
CA ASN A 96 10.57 -42.33 -19.34
C ASN A 96 11.03 -43.65 -18.69
N SER A 97 11.09 -43.72 -17.36
CA SER A 97 11.44 -44.96 -16.66
C SER A 97 10.43 -46.08 -16.89
N PHE A 98 9.13 -45.76 -17.00
CA PHE A 98 8.11 -46.75 -17.35
C PHE A 98 8.27 -47.25 -18.78
N GLU A 99 8.52 -46.36 -19.75
CA GLU A 99 8.77 -46.75 -21.15
C GLU A 99 10.00 -47.66 -21.28
N GLU A 100 11.12 -47.31 -20.64
CA GLU A 100 12.32 -48.16 -20.62
C GLU A 100 12.06 -49.54 -19.99
N ASN A 101 11.25 -49.59 -18.92
CA ASN A 101 10.91 -50.85 -18.27
C ASN A 101 9.99 -51.71 -19.15
N LEU A 102 9.05 -51.10 -19.87
CA LEU A 102 8.22 -51.81 -20.85
C LEU A 102 9.08 -52.40 -21.97
N GLU A 103 10.06 -51.65 -22.48
CA GLU A 103 10.98 -52.13 -23.52
C GLU A 103 11.86 -53.29 -23.04
N LYS A 104 12.32 -53.25 -21.77
CA LYS A 104 13.05 -54.37 -21.15
C LYS A 104 12.19 -55.61 -21.01
N ILE A 105 10.92 -55.46 -20.61
CA ILE A 105 9.97 -56.57 -20.51
C ILE A 105 9.74 -57.19 -21.90
N GLU A 106 9.58 -56.38 -22.95
CA GLU A 106 9.43 -56.85 -24.33
C GLU A 106 10.63 -57.69 -24.77
N LYS A 107 11.85 -57.20 -24.51
CA LYS A 107 13.10 -57.93 -24.81
C LYS A 107 13.19 -59.25 -24.05
N LEU A 108 12.79 -59.28 -22.77
CA LEU A 108 12.76 -60.51 -21.97
C LEU A 108 11.75 -61.52 -22.53
N LYS A 109 10.57 -61.09 -22.96
CA LYS A 109 9.58 -61.97 -23.61
C LYS A 109 10.08 -62.53 -24.93
N GLN A 110 10.77 -61.71 -25.73
CA GLN A 110 11.40 -62.19 -26.97
C GLN A 110 12.49 -63.23 -26.69
N LEU A 111 13.30 -63.00 -25.64
CA LEU A 111 14.31 -63.96 -25.20
C LEU A 111 13.68 -65.27 -24.71
N GLU A 112 12.62 -65.19 -23.92
CA GLU A 112 11.84 -66.33 -23.43
C GLU A 112 11.29 -67.16 -24.60
N MET A 113 10.66 -66.52 -25.59
CA MET A 113 10.22 -67.21 -26.81
C MET A 113 11.38 -67.81 -27.60
N GLY A 114 12.52 -67.11 -27.67
CA GLY A 114 13.73 -67.64 -28.33
C GLY A 114 14.27 -68.88 -27.63
N LEU A 115 14.25 -68.92 -26.30
CA LEU A 115 14.67 -70.06 -25.49
C LEU A 115 13.69 -71.23 -25.58
N LEU A 116 12.37 -70.96 -25.63
CA LEU A 116 11.35 -72.00 -25.79
C LEU A 116 11.36 -72.65 -27.18
N ASN A 117 11.87 -71.94 -28.19
CA ASN A 117 11.99 -72.43 -29.57
C ASN A 117 13.41 -72.92 -29.91
N ALA A 118 14.34 -72.86 -28.96
CA ALA A 118 15.69 -73.40 -29.09
C ALA A 118 15.71 -74.80 -28.46
N ASP A 119 15.49 -75.82 -29.29
CA ASP A 119 15.79 -77.22 -28.96
C ASP A 119 17.31 -77.42 -28.71
#